data_AF-A0A9P3PHL4-F1
#
_entry.id   AF-A0A9P3PHL4-F1
#
_cell.length_a   1.000
_cell.length_b   1.000
_cell.length_c   1.000
_cell.angle_alpha   90.00
_cell.angle_beta   90.00
_cell.angle_gamma   90.00
#
_symmetry.space_group_name_H-M   'P 1'
#
loop_
_entity.id
_entity.type
_entity.pdbx_description
1 polymer ?
#
loop_
_entity_poly.entity_id
_entity_poly.type
_entity_poly.pdbx_seq_one_letter_code
_entity_poly.pdbx_strand_id
1 'polypeptide(L)'
;MSLLARNALRTARHARAYTSTPTPGAQGYLAERAALEHHAAETSDLWRKISYFVCFPAIAVCAAWVYNAEAEHKQHLDHLRSQNEGNLPEVPAFEYLNKRTKPFPWGMNTLFFNPYTNKNMEE
;
A
#
# COMPACT_ATOMS: atom_id res chain seq x y z
N MET A 1 -56.20 -11.95 55.51
CA MET A 1 -54.88 -12.15 54.87
C MET A 1 -54.84 -11.38 53.56
N SER A 2 -54.38 -10.12 53.59
CA SER A 2 -54.39 -9.23 52.42
C SER A 2 -53.39 -9.70 51.35
N LEU A 3 -53.90 -10.04 50.16
CA LEU A 3 -53.11 -10.49 49.00
C LEU A 3 -52.22 -9.36 48.42
N LEU A 4 -52.54 -8.09 48.71
CA LEU A 4 -51.80 -6.93 48.22
C LEU A 4 -50.43 -6.77 48.89
N ALA A 5 -50.33 -7.08 50.18
CA ALA A 5 -49.06 -6.97 50.92
C ALA A 5 -48.02 -8.03 50.49
N ARG A 6 -48.47 -9.15 49.92
CA ARG A 6 -47.59 -10.26 49.48
C ARG A 6 -46.91 -9.98 48.13
N ASN A 7 -47.49 -9.13 47.28
CA ASN A 7 -46.93 -8.81 45.96
C ASN A 7 -45.86 -7.72 46.00
N ALA A 8 -45.96 -6.74 46.89
CA ALA A 8 -44.97 -5.65 47.01
C ALA A 8 -43.58 -6.13 47.48
N LEU A 9 -43.53 -7.20 48.28
CA LEU A 9 -42.28 -7.81 48.74
C LEU A 9 -41.58 -8.68 47.67
N ARG A 10 -42.26 -9.02 46.56
CA ARG A 10 -41.68 -9.83 45.48
C ARG A 10 -41.00 -8.99 44.40
N THR A 11 -41.51 -7.80 44.11
CA THR A 11 -40.94 -6.89 43.09
C THR A 11 -39.65 -6.21 43.54
N ALA A 12 -39.47 -5.96 44.85
CA ALA A 12 -38.22 -5.38 45.39
C ALA A 12 -36.99 -6.30 45.28
N ARG A 13 -37.17 -7.60 44.97
CA ARG A 13 -36.07 -8.59 44.89
C ARG A 13 -35.41 -8.68 43.52
N HIS A 14 -35.91 -7.95 42.52
CA HIS A 14 -35.41 -7.97 41.13
C HIS A 14 -34.81 -6.62 40.69
N ALA A 15 -34.42 -5.77 41.64
CA ALA A 15 -33.49 -4.68 41.31
C ALA A 15 -32.11 -5.31 41.09
N ARG A 16 -31.69 -5.48 39.82
CA ARG A 16 -30.28 -5.79 39.51
C ARG A 16 -29.44 -4.62 40.01
N ALA A 17 -28.78 -4.82 41.15
CA ALA A 17 -27.73 -3.93 41.59
C ALA A 17 -26.51 -4.18 40.70
N TYR A 18 -26.22 -3.25 39.79
CA TYR A 18 -24.96 -3.24 39.06
C TYR A 18 -23.90 -2.69 40.03
N THR A 19 -22.84 -3.46 40.26
CA THR A 19 -21.71 -2.93 41.02
C THR A 19 -20.98 -1.92 40.15
N SER A 20 -20.80 -0.69 40.64
CA SER A 20 -20.00 0.35 39.96
C SER A 20 -18.50 0.13 40.16
N THR A 21 -18.11 -0.85 40.97
CA THR A 21 -16.71 -1.21 41.18
C THR A 21 -16.26 -2.15 40.06
N PRO A 22 -15.29 -1.75 39.23
CA PRO A 22 -14.73 -2.64 38.21
C PRO A 22 -14.09 -3.85 38.89
N THR A 23 -14.42 -5.04 38.40
CA THR A 23 -13.78 -6.29 38.81
C THR A 23 -12.27 -6.21 38.55
N PRO A 24 -11.41 -6.92 39.32
CA PRO A 24 -9.95 -6.88 39.11
C PRO A 24 -9.51 -7.14 37.67
N GLY A 25 -10.21 -8.02 36.94
CA GLY A 25 -9.96 -8.25 35.51
C GLY A 25 -10.33 -7.08 34.60
N ALA A 26 -11.38 -6.31 34.94
CA ALA A 26 -11.72 -5.09 34.21
C ALA A 26 -10.69 -3.99 34.46
N GLN A 27 -10.17 -3.85 35.68
CA GLN A 27 -9.09 -2.90 35.98
C GLN A 27 -7.77 -3.26 35.27
N GLY A 28 -7.42 -4.54 35.22
CA GLY A 28 -6.25 -5.02 34.46
C GLY A 28 -6.36 -4.68 32.98
N TYR A 29 -7.52 -4.95 32.37
CA TYR A 29 -7.77 -4.61 30.96
C TYR A 29 -7.70 -3.11 30.67
N LEU A 30 -8.28 -2.27 31.54
CA LEU A 30 -8.20 -0.81 31.38
C LEU A 30 -6.76 -0.28 31.50
N ALA A 31 -5.96 -0.84 32.41
CA ALA A 31 -4.56 -0.49 32.56
C ALA A 31 -3.71 -0.93 31.35
N GLU A 32 -3.96 -2.14 30.83
CA GLU A 32 -3.30 -2.65 29.62
C GLU A 32 -3.64 -1.78 28.40
N ARG A 33 -4.91 -1.38 28.25
CA ARG A 33 -5.32 -0.46 27.19
C ARG A 33 -4.60 0.88 27.26
N ALA A 34 -4.50 1.48 28.44
CA ALA A 34 -3.78 2.74 28.62
C ALA A 34 -2.29 2.59 28.28
N ALA A 35 -1.67 1.47 28.66
CA ALA A 35 -0.28 1.17 28.31
C ALA A 35 -0.08 1.00 26.80
N LEU A 36 -1.01 0.31 26.11
CA LEU A 36 -0.99 0.15 24.66
C LEU A 36 -1.17 1.49 23.94
N GLU A 37 -2.09 2.33 24.39
CA GLU A 37 -2.31 3.66 23.81
C GLU A 37 -1.05 4.54 23.96
N HIS A 38 -0.38 4.51 25.11
CA HIS A 38 0.89 5.21 25.32
C HIS A 38 2.00 4.68 24.39
N HIS A 39 2.19 3.36 24.36
CA HIS A 39 3.21 2.74 23.51
C HIS A 39 2.96 3.00 22.02
N ALA A 40 1.69 2.99 21.59
CA ALA A 40 1.30 3.29 20.22
C ALA A 40 1.60 4.75 19.85
N ALA A 41 1.37 5.70 20.77
CA ALA A 41 1.71 7.10 20.56
C ALA A 41 3.23 7.30 20.37
N GLU A 42 4.04 6.68 21.23
CA GLU A 42 5.51 6.75 21.12
C GLU A 42 6.02 6.10 19.83
N THR A 43 5.50 4.90 19.51
CA THR A 43 5.87 4.17 18.29
C THR A 43 5.50 4.95 17.03
N SER A 44 4.31 5.57 17.02
CA SER A 44 3.86 6.37 15.87
C SER A 44 4.72 7.61 15.67
N ASP A 45 5.11 8.30 16.75
CA ASP A 45 6.03 9.43 16.67
C ASP A 45 7.42 9.02 16.18
N LEU A 46 7.94 7.89 16.66
CA LEU A 46 9.20 7.32 16.18
C LEU A 46 9.16 7.06 14.67
N TRP A 47 8.14 6.37 14.17
CA TRP A 47 8.03 6.07 12.74
C TRP A 47 7.83 7.33 11.90
N ARG A 48 7.08 8.31 12.39
CA ARG A 48 6.95 9.62 11.73
C ARG A 48 8.32 10.27 11.55
N LYS A 49 9.16 10.25 12.59
CA LYS A 49 10.53 10.79 12.52
C LYS A 49 11.39 10.01 11.54
N ILE A 50 11.34 8.68 11.55
CA ILE A 50 12.08 7.86 10.58
C ILE A 50 11.65 8.19 9.15
N SER A 51 10.34 8.28 8.88
CA SER A 51 9.84 8.66 7.56
C SER A 51 10.39 10.02 7.11
N TYR A 52 10.34 11.05 7.96
CA TYR A 52 10.82 12.39 7.62
C TYR A 52 12.33 12.53 7.52
N PHE A 53 13.08 11.94 8.45
CA PHE A 53 14.51 12.18 8.58
C PHE A 53 15.37 11.11 7.90
N VAL A 54 14.78 9.99 7.50
CA VAL A 54 15.51 8.91 6.81
C VAL A 54 14.91 8.66 5.43
N CYS A 55 13.62 8.34 5.35
CA CYS A 55 13.02 7.94 4.06
C CYS A 55 12.99 9.09 3.05
N PHE A 56 12.57 10.30 3.43
CA PHE A 56 12.54 11.44 2.51
C PHE A 56 13.94 11.80 1.97
N PRO A 57 14.99 11.96 2.80
CA PRO A 57 16.35 12.17 2.29
C PRO A 57 16.85 11.03 1.39
N ALA A 58 16.58 9.77 1.75
CA ALA A 58 16.96 8.62 0.93
C ALA A 58 16.27 8.64 -0.45
N ILE A 59 14.98 8.98 -0.49
CA ILE A 59 14.22 9.14 -1.75
C ILE A 59 14.81 10.28 -2.57
N ALA A 60 15.16 11.42 -1.96
CA ALA A 60 15.75 12.55 -2.68
C ALA A 60 17.10 12.18 -3.34
N VAL A 61 17.96 11.47 -2.62
CA VAL A 61 19.24 10.98 -3.17
C VAL A 61 19.01 9.97 -4.30
N CYS A 62 18.10 9.02 -4.10
CA CYS A 62 17.76 8.02 -5.11
C CYS A 62 17.18 8.69 -6.37
N ALA A 63 16.27 9.65 -6.21
CA ALA A 63 15.67 10.39 -7.32
C ALA A 63 16.73 11.16 -8.12
N ALA A 64 17.70 11.80 -7.47
CA ALA A 64 18.80 12.48 -8.15
C ALA A 64 19.68 11.49 -8.93
N TRP A 65 19.97 10.32 -8.37
CA TRP A 65 20.73 9.29 -9.05
C TRP A 65 19.98 8.71 -10.27
N VAL A 66 18.70 8.35 -10.11
CA VAL A 66 17.86 7.85 -11.21
C VAL A 66 17.72 8.90 -12.31
N TYR A 67 17.57 10.18 -11.95
CA TYR A 67 17.50 11.26 -12.93
C TYR A 67 18.75 11.32 -13.81
N ASN A 68 19.95 11.16 -13.23
CA ASN A 68 21.19 11.13 -14.00
C ASN A 68 21.26 9.90 -14.92
N ALA A 69 20.91 8.72 -14.41
CA ALA A 69 20.87 7.49 -15.20
C ALA A 69 19.87 7.59 -16.37
N GLU A 70 18.70 8.18 -16.14
CA GLU A 70 17.69 8.39 -17.17
C GLU A 70 18.14 9.44 -18.21
N ALA A 71 18.85 10.48 -17.79
CA ALA A 71 19.44 11.46 -18.69
C ALA A 71 20.49 10.81 -19.62
N GLU A 72 21.35 9.94 -19.07
CA GLU A 72 22.30 9.15 -19.87
C GLU A 72 21.58 8.20 -20.84
N HIS A 73 20.51 7.53 -20.38
CA HIS A 73 19.68 6.67 -21.23
C HIS A 73 19.06 7.45 -22.39
N LYS A 74 18.49 8.63 -22.10
CA LYS A 74 17.92 9.53 -23.12
C LYS A 74 18.97 9.94 -24.16
N GLN A 75 20.16 10.34 -23.72
CA GLN A 75 21.26 10.71 -24.62
C GLN A 75 21.68 9.54 -25.52
N HIS A 76 21.77 8.33 -24.96
CA HIS A 76 22.05 7.13 -25.75
C HIS A 76 20.99 6.87 -26.83
N LEU A 77 19.71 6.98 -26.47
CA LEU A 77 18.60 6.85 -27.43
C LEU A 77 18.59 7.96 -28.49
N ASP A 78 18.94 9.19 -28.12
CA ASP A 78 19.08 10.31 -29.07
C ASP A 78 20.22 10.05 -30.07
N HIS A 79 21.36 9.53 -29.60
CA HIS A 79 22.48 9.14 -30.46
C HIS A 79 22.13 7.97 -31.39
N LEU A 80 21.42 6.96 -30.91
CA LEU A 80 20.97 5.86 -31.77
C LEU A 80 20.00 6.37 -32.85
N ARG A 81 19.08 7.27 -32.48
CA ARG A 81 18.16 7.87 -33.45
C ARG A 81 18.87 8.70 -34.50
N SER A 82 19.86 9.50 -34.12
CA SER A 82 20.60 10.31 -35.10
C SER A 82 21.40 9.46 -36.10
N GLN A 83 21.82 8.24 -35.71
CA GLN A 83 22.49 7.28 -36.60
C GLN A 83 21.52 6.50 -37.50
N ASN A 84 20.23 6.44 -37.17
CA ASN A 84 19.22 5.61 -37.84
C ASN A 84 18.05 6.46 -38.38
N GLU A 85 18.36 7.57 -39.07
CA GLU A 85 17.38 8.43 -39.75
C GLU A 85 16.25 8.97 -38.85
N GLY A 86 16.52 9.13 -37.55
CA GLY A 86 15.56 9.61 -36.56
C GLY A 86 14.75 8.52 -35.85
N ASN A 87 14.90 7.25 -36.26
CA ASN A 87 14.23 6.10 -35.67
C ASN A 87 15.17 5.26 -34.80
N LEU A 88 14.63 4.46 -33.87
CA LEU A 88 15.46 3.47 -33.17
C LEU A 88 15.87 2.36 -34.15
N PRO A 89 17.07 1.76 -33.98
CA PRO A 89 17.48 0.62 -34.79
C PRO A 89 16.46 -0.52 -34.71
N GLU A 90 16.21 -1.21 -35.83
CA GLU A 90 15.28 -2.34 -35.83
C GLU A 90 15.79 -3.43 -34.87
N VAL A 91 14.91 -3.89 -34.00
CA VAL A 91 15.23 -4.98 -33.06
C VAL A 91 15.45 -6.27 -33.85
N PRO A 92 16.56 -6.99 -33.64
CA PRO A 92 16.80 -8.27 -34.31
C PRO A 92 15.61 -9.23 -34.16
N ALA A 93 15.11 -9.72 -35.29
CA ALA A 93 13.93 -10.59 -35.35
C ALA A 93 14.28 -12.06 -35.06
N PHE A 94 14.77 -12.33 -33.84
CA PHE A 94 15.02 -13.71 -33.41
C PHE A 94 13.69 -14.47 -33.21
N GLU A 95 13.66 -15.76 -33.58
CA GLU A 95 12.44 -16.59 -33.56
C GLU A 95 11.76 -16.70 -32.18
N TYR A 96 12.54 -16.54 -31.11
CA TYR A 96 12.04 -16.57 -29.74
C TYR A 96 11.50 -15.22 -29.25
N LEU A 97 11.80 -14.12 -29.94
CA LEU A 97 11.29 -12.79 -29.62
C LEU A 97 9.93 -12.55 -30.29
N ASN A 98 9.07 -11.80 -29.61
CA ASN A 98 7.75 -11.41 -30.11
C ASN A 98 6.87 -12.54 -30.66
N LYS A 99 7.10 -13.79 -30.25
CA LYS A 99 6.29 -14.93 -30.66
C LYS A 99 4.82 -14.70 -30.32
N ARG A 100 3.92 -14.96 -31.28
CA ARG A 100 2.47 -14.91 -31.12
C ARG A 100 1.87 -16.20 -31.66
N THR A 101 1.45 -17.10 -30.78
CA THR A 101 0.73 -18.32 -31.17
C THR A 101 -0.78 -18.09 -31.30
N LYS A 102 -1.31 -17.16 -30.51
CA LYS A 102 -2.70 -16.70 -30.54
C LYS A 102 -2.71 -15.17 -30.33
N PRO A 103 -3.62 -14.42 -30.98
CA PRO A 103 -3.81 -13.00 -30.70
C PRO A 103 -4.25 -12.76 -29.25
N PHE A 104 -3.95 -11.57 -28.73
CA PHE A 104 -4.57 -11.10 -27.50
C PHE A 104 -6.03 -10.73 -27.75
N PRO A 105 -6.87 -10.59 -26.71
CA PRO A 105 -8.29 -10.27 -26.88
C PRO A 105 -8.58 -8.91 -27.56
N TRP A 106 -7.60 -8.02 -27.67
CA TRP A 106 -7.72 -6.67 -28.23
C TRP A 106 -6.79 -6.39 -29.43
N GLY A 107 -5.95 -7.34 -29.85
CA GLY A 107 -4.99 -7.13 -30.94
C GLY A 107 -3.74 -8.02 -30.84
N MET A 108 -2.73 -7.74 -31.66
CA MET A 108 -1.46 -8.51 -31.65
C MET A 108 -0.39 -7.89 -30.74
N ASN A 109 -0.52 -6.60 -30.47
CA ASN A 109 0.37 -5.85 -29.59
C ASN A 109 -0.02 -5.99 -28.11
N THR A 110 0.99 -5.89 -27.23
CA THR A 110 0.81 -6.04 -25.78
C THR A 110 0.04 -4.85 -25.17
N LEU A 111 -0.45 -4.99 -23.94
CA LEU A 111 -1.21 -3.92 -23.26
C LEU A 111 -0.40 -2.63 -23.08
N PHE A 112 0.91 -2.76 -22.82
CA PHE A 112 1.85 -1.65 -22.66
C PHE A 112 2.76 -1.53 -23.88
N PHE A 113 2.20 -1.70 -25.08
CA PHE A 113 2.94 -1.53 -26.32
C PHE A 113 3.33 -0.06 -26.53
N ASN A 114 4.59 0.18 -26.83
CA ASN A 114 5.10 1.49 -27.22
C ASN A 114 5.66 1.43 -28.66
N PRO A 115 5.07 2.15 -29.63
CA PRO A 115 5.51 2.10 -31.03
C PRO A 115 6.94 2.64 -31.24
N TYR A 116 7.47 3.44 -30.31
CA TYR A 116 8.83 3.98 -30.40
C TYR A 116 9.92 3.00 -29.96
N THR A 117 9.57 1.96 -29.21
CA THR A 117 10.56 1.03 -28.61
C THR A 117 10.23 -0.44 -28.85
N ASN A 118 9.02 -0.77 -29.27
CA ASN A 118 8.59 -2.14 -29.50
C ASN A 118 8.24 -2.35 -30.97
N LYS A 119 8.61 -3.52 -31.50
CA LYS A 119 8.24 -3.93 -32.84
C LYS A 119 6.73 -4.11 -32.93
N ASN A 120 6.10 -3.45 -33.91
CA ASN A 120 4.69 -3.64 -34.21
C ASN A 120 4.48 -5.07 -34.73
N MET A 121 3.52 -5.79 -34.15
CA MET A 121 3.18 -7.17 -34.52
C MET A 121 1.92 -7.29 -35.38
N GLU A 122 1.32 -6.16 -35.77
CA GLU A 122 0.18 -6.08 -36.69
C GLU A 122 0.60 -5.84 -38.15
N GLU A 123 1.83 -5.37 -38.35
CA GLU A 123 2.51 -5.24 -39.64
C GLU A 123 3.21 -6.54 -40.02
#